data_AF-A0A9D3QHV9-F1
#
_entry.id   AF-A0A9D3QHV9-F1
#
_cell.length_a   1.000
_cell.length_b   1.000
_cell.length_c   1.000
_cell.angle_alpha   90.00
_cell.angle_beta   90.00
_cell.angle_gamma   90.00
#
_symmetry.space_group_name_H-M   'P 1'
#
loop_
_entity.id
_entity.type
_entity.pdbx_description
1 polymer ?
#
loop_
_entity_poly.entity_id
_entity_poly.type
_entity_poly.pdbx_seq_one_letter_code
_entity_poly.pdbx_strand_id
1 'polypeptide(L)'
;MESPAVTAMESFSEALDAISVSTELIEEELRPHLDTVLAVLQETTERGVAQQVADSGILPTLAQILERRSALNMQTTLLVAELARDASVRERCMEAGLGFALMSLLSSTDQDLLLYTGQAISRICYDNNLLQDQLVQSGIIPHLVAIIEKYPANAPLVSVCLLALCNLADMGEEDSSAVAWERVGPCGEGEKVYRGTRKHSFGFSSTVTMVRLQRWLDDQHSVTVEVLHRCSRALWVTHAGLRAARRFPPAPLSVCPKLYRAVKYGVRNLPKAKSLKSTVFHTLL
;
A
#
# COMPACT_ATOMS: atom_id res chain seq x y z
N MET A 1 18.70 -36.12 -21.71
CA MET A 1 17.41 -35.85 -21.05
C MET A 1 17.69 -34.77 -20.04
N GLU A 2 17.52 -33.51 -20.45
CA GLU A 2 17.77 -32.36 -19.57
C GLU A 2 16.76 -32.36 -18.42
N SER A 3 17.22 -31.93 -17.25
CA SER A 3 16.37 -31.84 -16.07
C SER A 3 15.34 -30.72 -16.29
N PRO A 4 14.04 -30.92 -15.96
CA PRO A 4 12.99 -29.91 -16.15
C PRO A 4 13.28 -28.57 -15.46
N ALA A 5 14.12 -28.58 -14.41
CA ALA A 5 14.55 -27.37 -13.72
C ALA A 5 15.55 -26.51 -14.54
N VAL A 6 16.39 -27.13 -15.37
CA VAL A 6 17.37 -26.42 -16.21
C VAL A 6 16.65 -25.64 -17.31
N THR A 7 15.70 -26.30 -17.99
CA THR A 7 14.86 -25.69 -19.02
C THR A 7 14.01 -24.53 -18.51
N ALA A 8 13.55 -24.57 -17.26
CA ALA A 8 12.77 -23.47 -16.68
C ALA A 8 13.62 -22.22 -16.41
N MET A 9 14.84 -22.42 -15.92
CA MET A 9 15.77 -21.31 -15.64
C MET A 9 16.32 -20.67 -16.92
N GLU A 10 16.53 -21.46 -17.98
CA GLU A 10 16.88 -20.95 -19.32
C GLU A 10 15.76 -20.07 -19.87
N SER A 11 14.51 -20.55 -19.84
CA SER A 11 13.34 -19.77 -20.28
C SER A 11 13.17 -18.46 -19.47
N PHE A 12 13.49 -18.50 -18.18
CA PHE A 12 13.49 -17.31 -17.33
C PHE A 12 14.55 -16.29 -17.76
N SER A 13 15.80 -16.72 -17.99
CA SER A 13 16.87 -15.84 -18.45
C SER A 13 16.54 -15.22 -19.81
N GLU A 14 16.03 -16.03 -20.75
CA GLU A 14 15.62 -15.56 -22.08
C GLU A 14 14.49 -14.52 -21.98
N ALA A 15 13.53 -14.73 -21.07
CA ALA A 15 12.46 -13.76 -20.85
C ALA A 15 12.96 -12.43 -20.28
N LEU A 16 13.91 -12.47 -19.34
CA LEU A 16 14.53 -11.25 -18.81
C LEU A 16 15.31 -10.49 -19.89
N ASP A 17 16.11 -11.20 -20.68
CA ASP A 17 16.88 -10.61 -21.76
C ASP A 17 15.96 -9.96 -22.79
N ALA A 18 14.90 -10.66 -23.23
CA ALA A 18 13.91 -10.15 -24.17
C ALA A 18 13.24 -8.85 -23.68
N ILE A 19 12.84 -8.78 -22.41
CA ILE A 19 12.24 -7.57 -21.83
C ILE A 19 13.28 -6.44 -21.73
N SER A 20 14.53 -6.76 -21.35
CA SER A 20 15.58 -5.76 -21.12
C SER A 20 16.02 -5.04 -22.41
N VAL A 21 16.04 -5.73 -23.54
CA VAL A 21 16.44 -5.18 -24.84
C VAL A 21 15.27 -4.60 -25.63
N SER A 22 14.04 -4.75 -25.14
CA SER A 22 12.85 -4.25 -25.82
C SER A 22 12.80 -2.72 -25.81
N THR A 23 13.05 -2.12 -26.97
CA THR A 23 12.92 -0.66 -27.18
C THR A 23 11.51 -0.25 -27.56
N GLU A 24 10.81 -1.13 -28.29
CA GLU A 24 9.41 -0.95 -28.68
C GLU A 24 8.55 -1.78 -27.74
N LEU A 25 7.68 -1.12 -26.96
CA LEU A 25 6.81 -1.79 -25.98
C LEU A 25 5.61 -2.46 -26.68
N ILE A 26 5.89 -3.45 -27.53
CA ILE A 26 4.90 -4.20 -28.30
C ILE A 26 4.24 -5.23 -27.37
N GLU A 27 2.94 -5.06 -27.14
CA GLU A 27 2.23 -5.81 -26.09
C GLU A 27 2.24 -7.33 -26.32
N GLU A 28 2.05 -7.77 -27.56
CA GLU A 28 1.99 -9.20 -27.91
C GLU A 28 3.34 -9.91 -27.76
N GLU A 29 4.45 -9.18 -27.95
CA GLU A 29 5.81 -9.72 -27.80
C GLU A 29 6.21 -9.78 -26.32
N LEU A 30 5.85 -8.76 -25.54
CA LEU A 30 6.20 -8.67 -24.13
C LEU A 30 5.38 -9.59 -23.22
N ARG A 31 4.09 -9.81 -23.54
CA ARG A 31 3.16 -10.59 -22.73
C ARG A 31 3.71 -11.97 -22.32
N PRO A 32 4.18 -12.85 -23.24
CA PRO A 32 4.66 -14.17 -22.85
C PRO A 32 5.90 -14.11 -21.94
N HIS A 33 6.78 -13.14 -22.15
CA HIS A 33 7.98 -12.97 -21.31
C HIS A 33 7.60 -12.50 -19.90
N LEU A 34 6.66 -11.56 -19.77
CA LEU A 34 6.13 -11.14 -18.48
C LEU A 34 5.43 -12.28 -17.74
N ASP A 35 4.73 -13.17 -18.47
CA ASP A 35 4.05 -14.34 -17.90
C ASP A 35 5.07 -15.33 -17.34
N THR A 36 6.13 -15.61 -18.09
CA THR A 36 7.23 -16.47 -17.63
C THR A 36 7.87 -15.93 -16.36
N VAL A 37 8.23 -14.64 -16.33
CA VAL A 37 8.86 -14.02 -15.14
C VAL A 37 7.93 -14.05 -13.94
N LEU A 38 6.64 -13.75 -14.14
CA LEU A 38 5.63 -13.78 -13.09
C LEU A 38 5.43 -15.19 -12.53
N ALA A 39 5.32 -16.20 -13.40
CA ALA A 39 5.16 -17.59 -13.01
C ALA A 39 6.34 -18.07 -12.15
N VAL A 40 7.57 -17.75 -12.58
CA VAL A 40 8.78 -18.11 -11.81
C VAL A 40 8.78 -17.44 -10.43
N LEU A 41 8.42 -16.16 -10.33
CA LEU A 41 8.33 -15.46 -9.03
C LEU A 41 7.26 -16.04 -8.10
N GLN A 42 6.16 -16.56 -8.64
CA GLN A 42 5.07 -17.13 -7.86
C GLN A 42 5.33 -18.57 -7.42
N GLU A 43 5.99 -19.36 -8.25
CA GLU A 43 6.22 -20.79 -8.02
C GLU A 43 7.52 -21.06 -7.25
N THR A 44 8.51 -20.18 -7.37
CA THR A 44 9.79 -20.38 -6.73
C THR A 44 9.74 -20.14 -5.23
N THR A 45 10.44 -20.99 -4.48
CA THR A 45 10.77 -20.75 -3.06
C THR A 45 12.21 -20.25 -2.90
N GLU A 46 12.94 -20.13 -4.02
CA GLU A 46 14.33 -19.73 -4.02
C GLU A 46 14.48 -18.25 -3.70
N ARG A 47 15.35 -17.96 -2.72
CA ARG A 47 15.70 -16.57 -2.40
C ARG A 47 16.56 -16.00 -3.53
N GLY A 48 16.32 -14.75 -3.88
CA GLY A 48 17.14 -14.02 -4.84
C GLY A 48 16.61 -14.02 -6.27
N VAL A 49 15.50 -14.71 -6.59
CA VAL A 49 14.88 -14.59 -7.92
C VAL A 49 14.42 -13.15 -8.17
N ALA A 50 13.74 -12.52 -7.19
CA ALA A 50 13.33 -11.13 -7.30
C ALA A 50 14.54 -10.18 -7.45
N GLN A 51 15.66 -10.50 -6.79
CA GLN A 51 16.93 -9.79 -6.94
C GLN A 51 17.47 -9.90 -8.36
N GLN A 52 17.46 -11.10 -8.96
CA GLN A 52 17.87 -11.33 -10.35
C GLN A 52 17.02 -10.55 -11.36
N VAL A 53 15.69 -10.54 -11.17
CA VAL A 53 14.80 -9.74 -12.02
C VAL A 53 15.12 -8.24 -11.93
N ALA A 54 15.44 -7.75 -10.72
CA ALA A 54 15.79 -6.35 -10.55
C ALA A 54 17.20 -6.03 -11.10
N ASP A 55 18.14 -6.99 -11.06
CA ASP A 55 19.49 -6.85 -11.60
C ASP A 55 19.54 -6.97 -13.14
N SER A 56 18.55 -7.58 -13.78
CA SER A 56 18.45 -7.65 -15.25
C SER A 56 18.08 -6.33 -15.92
N GLY A 57 17.78 -5.28 -15.13
CA GLY A 57 17.52 -3.94 -15.66
C GLY A 57 16.13 -3.76 -16.25
N ILE A 58 15.18 -4.67 -16.02
CA ILE A 58 13.83 -4.56 -16.60
C ILE A 58 12.92 -3.57 -15.86
N LEU A 59 13.23 -3.15 -14.63
CA LEU A 59 12.35 -2.31 -13.82
C LEU A 59 11.94 -0.99 -14.49
N PRO A 60 12.82 -0.24 -15.18
CA PRO A 60 12.42 0.95 -15.93
C PRO A 60 11.46 0.63 -17.08
N THR A 61 11.63 -0.52 -17.75
CA THR A 61 10.68 -0.99 -18.79
C THR A 61 9.31 -1.24 -18.19
N LEU A 62 9.23 -1.88 -17.01
CA LEU A 62 7.97 -2.08 -16.30
C LEU A 62 7.29 -0.75 -15.94
N ALA A 63 8.06 0.26 -15.51
CA ALA A 63 7.51 1.59 -15.22
C ALA A 63 6.90 2.23 -16.47
N GLN A 64 7.60 2.17 -17.61
CA GLN A 64 7.08 2.69 -18.88
C GLN A 64 5.81 1.98 -19.34
N ILE A 65 5.71 0.65 -19.13
CA ILE A 65 4.50 -0.12 -19.46
C ILE A 65 3.31 0.38 -18.64
N LEU A 66 3.48 0.57 -17.32
CA LEU A 66 2.43 1.05 -16.42
C LEU A 66 1.98 2.48 -16.77
N GLU A 67 2.91 3.36 -17.14
CA GLU A 67 2.61 4.75 -17.53
C GLU A 67 1.79 4.84 -18.84
N ARG A 68 2.02 3.94 -19.80
CA ARG A 68 1.29 3.92 -21.08
C ARG A 68 -0.15 3.45 -20.97
N ARG A 69 -0.54 2.93 -19.81
CA ARG A 69 -1.86 2.37 -19.53
C ARG A 69 -2.30 1.30 -20.56
N SER A 70 -1.43 0.32 -20.80
CA SER A 70 -1.58 -0.75 -21.79
C SER A 70 -2.43 -1.94 -21.30
N ALA A 71 -2.71 -2.90 -22.19
CA ALA A 71 -3.34 -4.18 -21.79
C ALA A 71 -2.43 -5.05 -20.92
N LEU A 72 -1.14 -4.68 -20.78
CA LEU A 72 -0.17 -5.34 -19.91
C LEU A 72 -0.20 -4.83 -18.46
N ASN A 73 -0.94 -3.75 -18.17
CA ASN A 73 -0.99 -3.15 -16.83
C ASN A 73 -1.29 -4.17 -15.72
N MET A 74 -2.29 -5.03 -15.93
CA MET A 74 -2.71 -6.03 -14.93
C MET A 74 -1.53 -6.92 -14.54
N GLN A 75 -0.90 -7.50 -15.54
CA GLN A 75 0.20 -8.44 -15.41
C GLN A 75 1.47 -7.76 -14.87
N THR A 76 1.76 -6.56 -15.36
CA THR A 76 2.90 -5.76 -14.90
C THR A 76 2.73 -5.31 -13.45
N THR A 77 1.51 -4.94 -13.05
CA THR A 77 1.20 -4.56 -11.67
C THR A 77 1.35 -5.75 -10.72
N LEU A 78 0.88 -6.93 -11.14
CA LEU A 78 1.08 -8.19 -10.41
C LEU A 78 2.56 -8.52 -10.25
N LEU A 79 3.33 -8.43 -11.33
CA LEU A 79 4.77 -8.64 -11.32
C LEU A 79 5.48 -7.71 -10.33
N VAL A 80 5.16 -6.42 -10.37
CA VAL A 80 5.72 -5.43 -9.44
C VAL A 80 5.30 -5.70 -7.99
N ALA A 81 4.06 -6.15 -7.76
CA ALA A 81 3.62 -6.55 -6.43
C ALA A 81 4.45 -7.72 -5.90
N GLU A 82 4.70 -8.75 -6.73
CA GLU A 82 5.49 -9.92 -6.33
C GLU A 82 6.97 -9.58 -6.12
N LEU A 83 7.57 -8.73 -6.96
CA LEU A 83 8.93 -8.21 -6.76
C LEU A 83 9.06 -7.47 -5.43
N ALA A 84 8.10 -6.60 -5.10
CA ALA A 84 8.12 -5.82 -3.87
C ALA A 84 7.89 -6.65 -2.59
N ARG A 85 7.60 -7.97 -2.69
CA ARG A 85 7.63 -8.86 -1.53
C ARG A 85 9.03 -8.99 -0.95
N ASP A 86 10.05 -8.95 -1.81
CA ASP A 86 11.44 -8.97 -1.39
C ASP A 86 11.87 -7.55 -0.98
N ALA A 87 12.24 -7.39 0.29
CA ALA A 87 12.68 -6.11 0.84
C ALA A 87 13.90 -5.54 0.09
N SER A 88 14.79 -6.41 -0.44
CA SER A 88 15.98 -6.00 -1.21
C SER A 88 15.68 -5.38 -2.58
N VAL A 89 14.43 -5.50 -3.05
CA VAL A 89 14.00 -5.01 -4.37
C VAL A 89 13.20 -3.71 -4.26
N ARG A 90 12.58 -3.42 -3.11
CA ARG A 90 11.69 -2.24 -2.91
C ARG A 90 12.37 -0.91 -3.25
N GLU A 91 13.61 -0.72 -2.83
CA GLU A 91 14.37 0.50 -3.11
C GLU A 91 14.65 0.65 -4.61
N ARG A 92 15.05 -0.42 -5.30
CA ARG A 92 15.23 -0.41 -6.76
C ARG A 92 13.92 -0.18 -7.51
N CYS A 93 12.79 -0.70 -7.00
CA CYS A 93 11.48 -0.37 -7.56
C CYS A 93 11.16 1.12 -7.45
N MET A 94 11.51 1.75 -6.33
CA MET A 94 11.36 3.20 -6.13
C MET A 94 12.24 3.98 -7.12
N GLU A 95 13.52 3.65 -7.21
CA GLU A 95 14.47 4.33 -8.10
C GLU A 95 14.07 4.22 -9.58
N ALA A 96 13.45 3.10 -9.97
CA ALA A 96 12.89 2.89 -11.30
C ALA A 96 11.59 3.66 -11.57
N GLY A 97 11.05 4.42 -10.60
CA GLY A 97 9.83 5.21 -10.76
C GLY A 97 8.52 4.42 -10.64
N LEU A 98 8.56 3.13 -10.27
CA LEU A 98 7.37 2.27 -10.23
C LEU A 98 6.30 2.78 -9.26
N GLY A 99 6.70 3.40 -8.14
CA GLY A 99 5.75 3.97 -7.18
C GLY A 99 4.82 5.01 -7.81
N PHE A 100 5.35 5.90 -8.64
CA PHE A 100 4.57 6.95 -9.31
C PHE A 100 3.79 6.40 -10.51
N ALA A 101 4.37 5.47 -11.26
CA ALA A 101 3.68 4.80 -12.36
C ALA A 101 2.40 4.08 -11.85
N LEU A 102 2.50 3.40 -10.70
CA LEU A 102 1.37 2.76 -10.03
C LEU A 102 0.31 3.77 -9.53
N MET A 103 0.71 4.95 -9.05
CA MET A 103 -0.25 5.98 -8.65
C MET A 103 -1.19 6.36 -9.80
N SER A 104 -0.70 6.38 -11.04
CA SER A 104 -1.51 6.69 -12.21
C SER A 104 -2.63 5.68 -12.46
N LEU A 105 -2.53 4.46 -11.91
CA LEU A 105 -3.51 3.39 -12.06
C LEU A 105 -4.62 3.44 -11.00
N LEU A 106 -4.44 4.22 -9.92
CA LEU A 106 -5.45 4.37 -8.86
C LEU A 106 -6.72 5.09 -9.33
N SER A 107 -6.71 5.70 -10.51
CA SER A 107 -7.91 6.26 -11.17
C SER A 107 -8.70 5.24 -12.00
N SER A 108 -8.26 3.97 -12.07
CA SER A 108 -8.95 2.92 -12.84
C SER A 108 -10.35 2.61 -12.28
N THR A 109 -11.22 2.06 -13.14
CA THR A 109 -12.50 1.49 -12.73
C THR A 109 -12.45 -0.03 -12.52
N ASP A 110 -11.37 -0.67 -12.98
CA ASP A 110 -11.11 -2.11 -12.83
C ASP A 110 -10.66 -2.41 -11.39
N GLN A 111 -11.50 -3.12 -10.64
CA GLN A 111 -11.28 -3.42 -9.23
C GLN A 111 -10.10 -4.39 -9.00
N ASP A 112 -9.82 -5.28 -9.95
CA ASP A 112 -8.71 -6.23 -9.83
C ASP A 112 -7.38 -5.50 -10.07
N LEU A 113 -7.35 -4.59 -11.06
CA LEU A 113 -6.19 -3.73 -11.26
C LEU A 113 -5.93 -2.84 -10.04
N LEU A 114 -6.98 -2.25 -9.47
CA LEU A 114 -6.87 -1.45 -8.24
C LEU A 114 -6.38 -2.28 -7.05
N LEU A 115 -6.80 -3.55 -6.93
CA LEU A 115 -6.37 -4.45 -5.87
C LEU A 115 -4.85 -4.68 -5.96
N TYR A 116 -4.35 -5.08 -7.13
CA TYR A 116 -2.92 -5.31 -7.31
C TYR A 116 -2.11 -4.02 -7.23
N THR A 117 -2.66 -2.89 -7.68
CA THR A 117 -2.03 -1.58 -7.55
C THR A 117 -1.86 -1.21 -6.08
N GLY A 118 -2.92 -1.35 -5.28
CA GLY A 118 -2.88 -1.12 -3.84
C GLY A 118 -1.89 -2.04 -3.13
N GLN A 119 -1.85 -3.31 -3.53
CA GLN A 119 -0.90 -4.30 -3.01
C GLN A 119 0.56 -3.91 -3.33
N ALA A 120 0.87 -3.59 -4.59
CA ALA A 120 2.19 -3.17 -5.01
C ALA A 120 2.65 -1.90 -4.27
N ILE A 121 1.82 -0.87 -4.23
CA ILE A 121 2.11 0.39 -3.52
C ILE A 121 2.37 0.12 -2.04
N SER A 122 1.50 -0.65 -1.38
CA SER A 122 1.67 -0.95 0.05
C SER A 122 3.01 -1.61 0.33
N ARG A 123 3.46 -2.54 -0.54
CA ARG A 123 4.74 -3.23 -0.39
C ARG A 123 5.92 -2.31 -0.64
N ILE A 124 5.91 -1.54 -1.74
CA ILE A 124 7.03 -0.64 -2.10
C ILE A 124 7.22 0.47 -1.06
N CYS A 125 6.13 1.04 -0.52
CA CYS A 125 6.24 2.12 0.47
C CYS A 125 6.52 1.66 1.90
N TYR A 126 6.54 0.35 2.16
CA TYR A 126 6.86 -0.18 3.48
C TYR A 126 8.33 0.10 3.86
N ASP A 127 8.54 0.68 5.04
CA ASP A 127 9.86 1.05 5.60
C ASP A 127 10.70 2.00 4.71
N ASN A 128 10.03 2.83 3.89
CA ASN A 128 10.69 3.82 3.04
C ASN A 128 10.09 5.23 3.25
N ASN A 129 10.60 5.93 4.26
CA ASN A 129 10.12 7.27 4.65
C ASN A 129 10.15 8.29 3.50
N LEU A 130 11.20 8.25 2.66
CA LEU A 130 11.36 9.20 1.55
C LEU A 130 10.22 9.00 0.53
N LEU A 131 9.98 7.76 0.12
CA LEU A 131 8.90 7.44 -0.81
C LEU A 131 7.53 7.71 -0.19
N GLN A 132 7.32 7.35 1.08
CA GLN A 132 6.05 7.63 1.78
C GLN A 132 5.71 9.12 1.73
N ASP A 133 6.68 9.99 2.05
CA ASP A 133 6.50 11.44 2.00
C ASP A 133 6.21 11.93 0.57
N GLN A 134 6.94 11.42 -0.43
CA GLN A 134 6.74 11.78 -1.83
C GLN A 134 5.37 11.37 -2.37
N LEU A 135 4.89 10.15 -2.07
CA LEU A 135 3.57 9.67 -2.48
C LEU A 135 2.45 10.46 -1.80
N VAL A 136 2.61 10.79 -0.51
CA VAL A 136 1.67 11.65 0.23
C VAL A 136 1.60 13.04 -0.40
N GLN A 137 2.74 13.66 -0.71
CA GLN A 137 2.80 14.96 -1.38
C GLN A 137 2.17 14.93 -2.79
N SER A 138 2.26 13.79 -3.46
CA SER A 138 1.67 13.57 -4.79
C SER A 138 0.17 13.26 -4.74
N GLY A 139 -0.45 13.23 -3.56
CA GLY A 139 -1.89 13.06 -3.40
C GLY A 139 -2.34 11.60 -3.47
N ILE A 140 -1.55 10.64 -2.99
CA ILE A 140 -1.98 9.24 -2.96
C ILE A 140 -3.14 8.98 -1.98
N ILE A 141 -3.16 9.69 -0.84
CA ILE A 141 -4.17 9.53 0.22
C ILE A 141 -5.60 9.71 -0.31
N PRO A 142 -5.95 10.79 -1.04
CA PRO A 142 -7.30 10.96 -1.57
C PRO A 142 -7.70 9.85 -2.54
N HIS A 143 -6.79 9.38 -3.39
CA HIS A 143 -7.08 8.25 -4.29
C HIS A 143 -7.46 6.99 -3.51
N LEU A 144 -6.69 6.64 -2.47
CA LEU A 144 -6.97 5.47 -1.63
C LEU A 144 -8.30 5.60 -0.88
N VAL A 145 -8.61 6.80 -0.37
CA VAL A 145 -9.89 7.08 0.30
C VAL A 145 -11.04 6.89 -0.69
N ALA A 146 -10.96 7.52 -1.87
CA ALA A 146 -11.99 7.42 -2.90
C ALA A 146 -12.29 5.97 -3.30
N ILE A 147 -11.25 5.12 -3.43
CA ILE A 147 -11.42 3.68 -3.73
C ILE A 147 -12.19 2.97 -2.61
N ILE A 148 -11.83 3.20 -1.34
CA ILE A 148 -12.52 2.61 -0.17
C ILE A 148 -14.00 3.05 -0.12
N GLU A 149 -14.28 4.29 -0.49
CA GLU A 149 -15.64 4.82 -0.52
C GLU A 149 -16.47 4.28 -1.67
N LYS A 150 -15.86 4.11 -2.85
CA LYS A 150 -16.50 3.64 -4.07
C LYS A 150 -16.76 2.14 -4.08
N TYR A 151 -15.87 1.34 -3.49
CA TYR A 151 -15.94 -0.13 -3.50
C TYR A 151 -15.99 -0.74 -2.08
N PRO A 152 -16.93 -0.31 -1.20
CA PRO A 152 -16.95 -0.74 0.20
C PRO A 152 -17.29 -2.23 0.39
N ALA A 153 -17.87 -2.88 -0.62
CA ALA A 153 -18.21 -4.30 -0.60
C ALA A 153 -17.04 -5.21 -1.02
N ASN A 154 -16.00 -4.67 -1.66
CA ASN A 154 -14.82 -5.42 -2.05
C ASN A 154 -13.82 -5.45 -0.90
N ALA A 155 -13.99 -6.41 0.02
CA ALA A 155 -13.18 -6.51 1.23
C ALA A 155 -11.66 -6.65 0.96
N PRO A 156 -11.19 -7.46 -0.01
CA PRO A 156 -9.77 -7.50 -0.38
C PRO A 156 -9.22 -6.14 -0.82
N LEU A 157 -9.95 -5.42 -1.68
CA LEU A 157 -9.54 -4.11 -2.17
C LEU A 157 -9.48 -3.07 -1.04
N VAL A 158 -10.50 -3.04 -0.18
CA VAL A 158 -10.50 -2.17 1.00
C VAL A 158 -9.32 -2.51 1.92
N SER A 159 -9.03 -3.79 2.15
CA SER A 159 -7.91 -4.24 2.99
C SER A 159 -6.56 -3.73 2.49
N VAL A 160 -6.26 -3.85 1.20
CA VAL A 160 -4.99 -3.36 0.64
C VAL A 160 -4.89 -1.84 0.68
N CYS A 161 -5.99 -1.11 0.46
CA CYS A 161 -5.99 0.35 0.59
C CYS A 161 -5.76 0.79 2.04
N LEU A 162 -6.38 0.12 3.02
CA LEU A 162 -6.16 0.39 4.43
C LEU A 162 -4.71 0.11 4.84
N LEU A 163 -4.13 -0.98 4.35
CA LEU A 163 -2.72 -1.29 4.59
C LEU A 163 -1.80 -0.25 3.97
N ALA A 164 -2.04 0.17 2.72
CA ALA A 164 -1.29 1.23 2.07
C ALA A 164 -1.33 2.53 2.90
N LEU A 165 -2.51 2.92 3.41
CA LEU A 165 -2.64 4.07 4.31
C LEU A 165 -1.82 3.91 5.61
N CYS A 166 -1.75 2.69 6.16
CA CYS A 166 -0.93 2.40 7.34
C CYS A 166 0.57 2.48 7.03
N ASN A 167 1.01 1.92 5.90
CA ASN A 167 2.42 1.94 5.47
C ASN A 167 2.87 3.38 5.19
N LEU A 168 2.03 4.19 4.53
CA LEU A 168 2.26 5.64 4.34
C LEU A 168 2.30 6.43 5.66
N ALA A 169 1.68 5.91 6.72
CA ALA A 169 1.72 6.51 8.05
C ALA A 169 2.95 6.08 8.89
N ASP A 170 3.86 5.27 8.33
CA ASP A 170 4.96 4.60 9.05
C ASP A 170 4.43 3.75 10.23
N MET A 171 3.30 3.09 9.99
CA MET A 171 2.53 2.35 10.99
C MET A 171 1.97 1.03 10.50
N GLY A 172 2.19 0.68 9.24
CA GLY A 172 1.73 -0.58 8.71
C GLY A 172 2.79 -1.66 8.79
N GLU A 173 2.57 -2.73 8.05
CA GLU A 173 3.26 -4.00 8.20
C GLU A 173 3.60 -4.54 6.81
N GLU A 174 4.64 -5.36 6.75
CA GLU A 174 5.15 -5.91 5.50
C GLU A 174 4.15 -6.86 4.81
N ASP A 175 3.38 -7.61 5.60
CA ASP A 175 2.49 -8.67 5.12
C ASP A 175 1.01 -8.33 5.34
N SER A 176 0.30 -8.09 4.23
CA SER A 176 -1.12 -7.79 4.18
C SER A 176 -2.02 -8.92 4.66
N SER A 177 -1.57 -10.18 4.55
CA SER A 177 -2.36 -11.36 4.93
C SER A 177 -2.50 -11.52 6.44
N ALA A 178 -1.69 -10.79 7.22
CA ALA A 178 -1.65 -10.92 8.67
C ALA A 178 -2.68 -10.06 9.41
N VAL A 179 -3.35 -9.11 8.75
CA VAL A 179 -4.29 -8.17 9.38
C VAL A 179 -5.72 -8.48 8.97
N ALA A 180 -6.52 -8.97 9.93
CA ALA A 180 -7.96 -9.13 9.75
C ALA A 180 -8.66 -7.80 9.99
N TRP A 181 -9.26 -7.23 8.95
CA TRP A 181 -10.00 -5.97 9.01
C TRP A 181 -11.50 -6.20 9.21
N GLU A 182 -12.09 -5.44 10.13
CA GLU A 182 -13.53 -5.33 10.31
C GLU A 182 -13.95 -3.85 10.24
N ARG A 183 -15.12 -3.57 9.65
CA ARG A 183 -15.73 -2.25 9.75
C ARG A 183 -16.44 -2.17 11.10
N VAL A 184 -16.01 -1.22 11.93
CA VAL A 184 -16.68 -0.91 13.20
C VAL A 184 -17.91 -0.06 12.86
N GLY A 185 -19.03 -0.33 13.53
CA GLY A 185 -20.30 0.38 13.30
C GLY A 185 -20.18 1.91 13.34
N PRO A 186 -21.17 2.65 12.81
CA PRO A 186 -21.08 4.10 12.66
C PRO A 186 -20.79 4.77 14.00
N CYS A 187 -19.68 5.50 14.08
CA CYS A 187 -19.28 6.24 15.28
C CYS A 187 -19.74 7.71 15.24
N GLY A 188 -20.20 8.18 14.06
CA GLY A 188 -20.83 9.47 13.80
C GLY A 188 -21.26 9.62 12.33
N GLU A 189 -21.97 10.70 11.99
CA GLU A 189 -22.27 11.04 10.59
C GLU A 189 -20.97 11.32 9.82
N GLY A 190 -20.79 10.67 8.66
CA GLY A 190 -19.59 10.85 7.82
C GLY A 190 -18.32 10.17 8.35
N GLU A 191 -18.39 9.42 9.44
CA GLU A 191 -17.26 8.67 10.01
C GLU A 191 -17.32 7.20 9.61
N LYS A 192 -16.23 6.69 9.03
CA LYS A 192 -16.02 5.26 8.77
C LYS A 192 -14.80 4.79 9.54
N VAL A 193 -14.99 3.78 10.37
CA VAL A 193 -13.93 3.24 11.23
C VAL A 193 -13.63 1.80 10.86
N TYR A 194 -12.36 1.51 10.59
CA TYR A 194 -11.86 0.18 10.29
C TYR A 194 -10.92 -0.27 11.39
N ARG A 195 -11.10 -1.50 11.85
CA ARG A 195 -10.29 -2.12 12.88
C ARG A 195 -9.54 -3.31 12.29
N GLY A 196 -8.23 -3.21 12.25
CA GLY A 196 -7.31 -4.28 11.90
C GLY A 196 -6.84 -4.99 13.15
N THR A 197 -6.91 -6.32 13.17
CA THR A 197 -6.36 -7.13 14.25
C THR A 197 -5.34 -8.10 13.70
N ARG A 198 -4.19 -8.18 14.37
CA ARG A 198 -3.14 -9.14 14.07
C ARG A 198 -2.82 -9.98 15.29
N LYS A 199 -2.61 -11.28 15.06
CA LYS A 199 -2.08 -12.20 16.07
C LYS A 199 -0.63 -12.50 15.71
N HIS A 200 0.29 -12.25 16.63
CA HIS A 200 1.67 -12.73 16.45
C HIS A 200 1.72 -14.23 16.77
N SER A 201 2.64 -14.97 16.13
CA SER A 201 2.74 -16.43 16.13
C SER A 201 2.82 -17.10 17.50
N PHE A 202 3.08 -16.33 18.56
CA PHE A 202 3.13 -16.79 19.95
C PHE A 202 1.87 -16.47 20.78
N GLY A 203 0.81 -15.87 20.22
CA GLY A 203 -0.48 -15.69 20.90
C GLY A 203 -0.51 -14.68 22.08
N PHE A 204 0.65 -14.17 22.52
CA PHE A 204 0.76 -13.28 23.67
C PHE A 204 0.73 -11.79 23.33
N SER A 205 0.94 -11.43 22.06
CA SER A 205 0.83 -10.05 21.61
C SER A 205 -0.11 -9.94 20.41
N SER A 206 -0.95 -8.90 20.45
CA SER A 206 -1.81 -8.52 19.34
C SER A 206 -1.63 -7.04 19.09
N THR A 207 -1.40 -6.67 17.83
CA THR A 207 -1.51 -5.28 17.42
C THR A 207 -2.94 -5.03 16.96
N VAL A 208 -3.49 -3.89 17.37
CA VAL A 208 -4.77 -3.39 16.90
C VAL A 208 -4.50 -2.09 16.18
N THR A 209 -4.85 -2.05 14.90
CA THR A 209 -4.74 -0.86 14.06
C THR A 209 -6.14 -0.32 13.83
N MET A 210 -6.32 0.98 14.04
CA MET A 210 -7.57 1.69 13.79
C MET A 210 -7.31 2.69 12.68
N VAL A 211 -8.08 2.58 11.59
CA VAL A 211 -8.09 3.59 10.52
C VAL A 211 -9.44 4.26 10.53
N ARG A 212 -9.46 5.58 10.77
CA ARG A 212 -10.68 6.40 10.75
C ARG A 212 -10.67 7.29 9.53
N LEU A 213 -11.69 7.19 8.71
CA LEU A 213 -11.98 8.09 7.60
C LEU A 213 -13.09 9.02 8.05
N GLN A 214 -12.80 10.30 8.16
CA GLN A 214 -13.77 11.32 8.52
C GLN A 214 -13.98 12.24 7.32
N ARG A 215 -15.23 12.31 6.84
CA ARG A 215 -15.63 13.31 5.84
C ARG A 215 -16.15 14.56 6.53
N TRP A 216 -15.62 15.71 6.13
CA TRP A 216 -16.03 17.03 6.57
C TRP A 216 -16.91 17.68 5.50
N LEU A 217 -17.49 18.85 5.83
CA LEU A 217 -18.16 19.69 4.84
C LEU A 217 -17.11 20.15 3.79
N ASP A 218 -17.52 20.33 2.53
CA ASP A 218 -16.67 20.74 1.38
C ASP A 218 -15.68 19.68 0.83
N ASP A 219 -16.05 18.40 0.80
CA ASP A 219 -15.22 17.28 0.28
C ASP A 219 -13.83 17.16 0.94
N GLN A 220 -13.63 17.78 2.10
CA GLN A 220 -12.42 17.56 2.90
C GLN A 220 -12.53 16.23 3.66
N HIS A 221 -11.45 15.48 3.66
CA HIS A 221 -11.35 14.20 4.33
C HIS A 221 -10.16 14.22 5.28
N SER A 222 -10.30 13.60 6.45
CA SER A 222 -9.17 13.29 7.31
C SER A 222 -9.06 11.79 7.54
N VAL A 223 -7.85 11.26 7.38
CA VAL A 223 -7.52 9.87 7.64
C VAL A 223 -6.67 9.80 8.89
N THR A 224 -7.16 9.13 9.93
CA THR A 224 -6.39 8.90 11.16
C THR A 224 -6.01 7.43 11.26
N VAL A 225 -4.71 7.15 11.35
CA VAL A 225 -4.18 5.82 11.65
C VAL A 225 -3.70 5.80 13.10
N GLU A 226 -4.19 4.86 13.90
CA GLU A 226 -3.76 4.62 15.27
C GLU A 226 -3.35 3.15 15.44
N VAL A 227 -2.13 2.88 15.90
CA VAL A 227 -1.67 1.52 16.22
C VAL A 227 -1.47 1.38 17.72
N LEU A 228 -2.13 0.38 18.29
CA LEU A 228 -2.02 0.00 19.69
C LEU A 228 -1.44 -1.40 19.80
N HIS A 229 -0.26 -1.50 20.41
CA HIS A 229 0.29 -2.81 20.78
C HIS A 229 -0.31 -3.28 22.11
N ARG A 230 -0.84 -4.50 22.12
CA ARG A 230 -1.35 -5.15 23.34
C ARG A 230 -0.44 -6.33 23.68
N CYS A 231 0.17 -6.27 24.86
CA CYS A 231 0.61 -7.47 25.57
C CYS A 231 -0.60 -8.01 26.35
N SER A 232 -0.81 -9.33 26.35
CA SER A 232 -1.96 -9.95 26.99
C SER A 232 -2.06 -9.65 28.49
N ARG A 233 -3.01 -8.77 28.86
CA ARG A 233 -3.92 -8.88 30.03
C ARG A 233 -4.99 -7.79 30.00
N ALA A 234 -6.19 -8.18 29.56
CA ALA A 234 -7.49 -7.51 29.72
C ALA A 234 -7.63 -6.05 29.22
N LEU A 235 -8.88 -5.56 29.18
CA LEU A 235 -9.33 -4.17 28.98
C LEU A 235 -9.64 -3.73 27.53
N TRP A 236 -10.91 -3.91 27.16
CA TRP A 236 -11.67 -3.04 26.23
C TRP A 236 -13.04 -2.76 26.86
N VAL A 237 -13.06 -2.06 27.98
CA VAL A 237 -14.24 -1.30 28.43
C VAL A 237 -13.66 -0.05 29.06
N THR A 238 -13.82 1.12 28.42
CA THR A 238 -13.74 2.50 29.00
C THR A 238 -13.26 3.62 28.05
N HIS A 239 -13.01 3.39 26.75
CA HIS A 239 -12.53 4.50 25.88
C HIS A 239 -13.53 5.15 24.91
N ALA A 240 -14.76 4.62 24.77
CA ALA A 240 -15.80 5.28 23.95
C ALA A 240 -16.43 6.53 24.62
N GLY A 241 -16.30 6.68 25.95
CA GLY A 241 -16.98 7.75 26.70
C GLY A 241 -16.19 9.05 26.93
N LEU A 242 -14.88 9.10 26.61
CA LEU A 242 -14.01 10.21 27.05
C LEU A 242 -13.47 11.12 25.93
N ARG A 243 -13.88 10.95 24.67
CA ARG A 243 -13.44 11.82 23.56
C ARG A 243 -14.53 12.74 22.98
N ALA A 244 -15.76 12.71 23.50
CA ALA A 244 -16.79 13.70 23.16
C ALA A 244 -16.42 15.15 23.57
N ALA A 245 -15.31 15.36 24.31
CA ALA A 245 -14.93 16.66 24.87
C ALA A 245 -13.65 17.29 24.29
N ARG A 246 -13.07 16.78 23.19
CA ARG A 246 -11.97 17.48 22.48
C ARG A 246 -12.31 17.67 21.00
N ARG A 247 -13.30 18.54 20.75
CA ARG A 247 -13.39 19.24 19.47
C ARG A 247 -12.19 20.18 19.39
N PHE A 248 -11.26 19.92 18.48
CA PHE A 248 -10.27 20.93 18.13
C PHE A 248 -11.00 22.08 17.41
N PRO A 249 -10.88 23.34 17.85
CA PRO A 249 -11.45 24.45 17.12
C PRO A 249 -10.71 24.62 15.78
N PRO A 250 -11.40 25.06 14.71
CA PRO A 250 -10.73 25.41 13.46
C PRO A 250 -9.80 26.61 13.72
N ALA A 251 -8.53 26.49 13.34
CA ALA A 251 -7.65 27.65 13.26
C ALA A 251 -8.08 28.52 12.05
N PRO A 252 -8.19 29.84 12.19
CA PRO A 252 -8.53 30.69 11.07
C PRO A 252 -7.26 30.87 10.22
N LEU A 253 -7.23 30.29 9.02
CA LEU A 253 -6.21 30.61 8.03
C LEU A 253 -6.86 31.36 6.89
N SER A 254 -6.79 32.68 7.01
CA SER A 254 -6.95 33.64 5.92
C SER A 254 -5.94 33.35 4.80
N VAL A 255 -6.47 33.20 3.58
CA VAL A 255 -5.89 33.57 2.27
C VAL A 255 -4.46 33.07 1.96
N CYS A 256 -4.34 31.99 1.17
CA CYS A 256 -3.44 31.82 -0.01
C CYS A 256 -3.41 30.35 -0.54
N PRO A 257 -3.04 30.12 -1.82
CA PRO A 257 -3.58 29.03 -2.64
C PRO A 257 -2.81 27.69 -2.55
N LYS A 258 -3.55 26.59 -2.76
CA LYS A 258 -3.11 25.21 -3.09
C LYS A 258 -1.76 24.76 -2.48
N LEU A 259 -1.78 24.44 -1.19
CA LEU A 259 -0.69 23.68 -0.55
C LEU A 259 -1.31 22.55 0.29
N TYR A 260 -1.03 21.30 -0.09
CA TYR A 260 -1.32 20.13 0.74
C TYR A 260 -0.39 20.18 1.96
N ARG A 261 -0.96 20.26 3.17
CA ARG A 261 -0.19 20.31 4.42
C ARG A 261 -0.47 19.03 5.21
N ALA A 262 0.34 17.99 4.99
CA ALA A 262 0.37 16.83 5.87
C ALA A 262 1.07 17.25 7.18
N VAL A 263 0.35 17.28 8.30
CA VAL A 263 0.94 17.60 9.61
C VAL A 263 1.02 16.31 10.44
N LYS A 264 2.22 15.72 10.51
CA LYS A 264 2.51 14.52 11.31
C LYS A 264 2.58 14.91 12.79
N TYR A 265 1.46 14.81 13.51
CA TYR A 265 1.45 15.00 14.97
C TYR A 265 1.76 13.70 15.70
N GLY A 266 2.96 13.58 16.26
CA GLY A 266 3.23 12.60 17.32
C GLY A 266 2.62 13.08 18.63
N VAL A 267 1.65 12.35 19.18
CA VAL A 267 1.03 12.69 20.48
C VAL A 267 2.08 12.52 21.60
N ARG A 268 2.81 13.60 21.92
CA ARG A 268 3.59 13.72 23.16
C ARG A 268 2.61 13.94 24.31
N ASN A 269 2.13 12.85 24.92
CA ASN A 269 1.66 12.72 26.31
C ASN A 269 0.76 11.48 26.46
N LEU A 270 1.34 10.29 26.31
CA LEU A 270 0.71 9.02 26.68
C LEU A 270 1.25 8.52 28.03
N PRO A 271 0.40 7.97 28.91
CA PRO A 271 0.86 7.32 30.12
C PRO A 271 1.84 6.19 29.78
N LYS A 272 2.95 6.12 30.54
CA LYS A 272 4.16 5.30 30.32
C LYS A 272 3.96 3.78 30.12
N ALA A 273 2.74 3.27 30.12
CA ALA A 273 2.40 1.85 30.02
C ALA A 273 1.73 1.44 28.69
N LYS A 274 1.55 2.35 27.72
CA LYS A 274 0.86 2.05 26.44
C LYS A 274 1.62 2.61 25.25
N SER A 275 2.15 1.76 24.38
CA SER A 275 2.74 2.17 23.09
C SER A 275 1.63 2.43 22.07
N LEU A 276 1.02 3.62 22.12
CA LEU A 276 0.11 4.11 21.08
C LEU A 276 0.90 4.98 20.09
N LYS A 277 0.84 4.64 18.80
CA LYS A 277 1.29 5.48 17.70
C LYS A 277 0.07 6.04 16.96
N SER A 278 0.12 7.30 16.51
CA SER A 278 -0.98 7.93 15.77
C SER A 278 -0.48 8.92 14.72
N THR A 279 -1.04 8.87 13.52
CA THR A 279 -0.79 9.78 12.39
C THR A 279 -2.13 10.25 11.82
N VAL A 280 -2.20 11.51 11.41
CA VAL A 280 -3.38 12.11 10.77
C VAL A 280 -2.99 12.73 9.43
N PHE A 281 -3.71 12.37 8.38
CA PHE A 281 -3.65 13.01 7.07
C PHE A 281 -4.88 13.89 6.89
N HIS A 282 -4.69 15.09 6.34
CA HIS A 282 -5.77 15.94 5.86
C HIS A 282 -5.69 16.01 4.34
N THR A 283 -6.80 15.71 3.67
CA THR A 283 -6.88 15.68 2.21
C THR A 283 -8.17 16.29 1.70
N LEU A 284 -8.17 16.67 0.43
CA LEU A 284 -9.34 17.07 -0.34
C LEU A 284 -9.60 15.97 -1.39
N LEU A 285 -10.85 15.56 -1.57
CA LEU A 285 -11.26 14.72 -2.71
C LEU A 285 -11.70 15.59 -3.88
#